data_AF-A0A8T5VIE2-F1
#
_entry.id   AF-A0A8T5VIE2-F1
#
_cell.length_a   1.000
_cell.length_b   1.000
_cell.length_c   1.000
_cell.angle_alpha   90.00
_cell.angle_beta   90.00
_cell.angle_gamma   90.00
#
_symmetry.space_group_name_H-M   'P 1'
#
loop_
_entity.id
_entity.type
_entity.pdbx_description
1 polymer ?
#
loop_
_entity_poly.entity_id
_entity_poly.type
_entity_poly.pdbx_seq_one_letter_code
_entity_poly.pdbx_strand_id
1 'polypeptide(L)'
;MNMHSTPIAVHPAAQAYRMMTDEELGSLAASIADNGLRDPIILGKVKGSTEQPAIVDGRNRDKACGMTGVQPRFEVIEFEDEDAIRAFVKDRSERRDISKGQRAMGHALLFPDAQKGRQGQEKGAGNRRV
;
A
#
# COMPACT_ATOMS: atom_id res chain seq x y z
N MET A 1 -18.51 -4.80 22.00
CA MET A 1 -19.23 -5.32 20.83
C MET A 1 -18.21 -5.48 19.71
N ASN A 2 -17.69 -6.69 19.51
CA ASN A 2 -16.66 -6.94 18.49
C ASN A 2 -17.34 -7.05 17.12
N MET A 3 -17.21 -5.99 16.34
CA MET A 3 -17.62 -5.94 14.94
C MET A 3 -16.65 -6.86 14.18
N HIS A 4 -17.12 -8.07 13.87
CA HIS A 4 -16.39 -9.04 13.07
C HIS A 4 -16.24 -8.43 11.67
N SER A 5 -15.07 -7.88 11.38
CA SER A 5 -14.72 -7.34 10.07
C SER A 5 -14.86 -8.46 9.05
N THR A 6 -15.94 -8.45 8.29
CA THR A 6 -16.18 -9.44 7.24
C THR A 6 -15.03 -9.32 6.24
N PRO A 7 -14.35 -10.41 5.87
CA PRO A 7 -13.28 -10.32 4.89
C PRO A 7 -13.86 -9.85 3.56
N ILE A 8 -13.50 -8.64 3.14
CA ILE A 8 -13.94 -8.08 1.87
C ILE A 8 -13.19 -8.80 0.75
N ALA A 9 -13.93 -9.30 -0.24
CA ALA A 9 -13.34 -10.01 -1.37
C ALA A 9 -12.41 -9.08 -2.18
N VAL A 10 -11.40 -9.64 -2.83
CA VAL A 10 -10.52 -8.89 -3.73
C VAL A 10 -10.93 -9.17 -5.18
N HIS A 11 -11.20 -8.10 -5.93
CA HIS A 11 -11.58 -8.22 -7.33
C HIS A 11 -10.46 -8.86 -8.17
N PRO A 12 -10.74 -9.77 -9.12
CA PRO A 12 -9.71 -10.42 -9.96
C PRO A 12 -8.79 -9.42 -10.68
N ALA A 13 -9.33 -8.29 -11.16
CA ALA A 13 -8.51 -7.25 -11.80
C ALA A 13 -7.42 -6.69 -10.87
N ALA A 14 -7.70 -6.55 -9.57
CA ALA A 14 -6.71 -6.09 -8.59
C ALA A 14 -5.64 -7.17 -8.27
N GLN A 15 -5.89 -8.43 -8.65
CA GLN A 15 -4.94 -9.53 -8.54
C GLN A 15 -3.86 -9.52 -9.63
N ALA A 16 -4.10 -8.83 -10.74
CA ALA A 16 -3.12 -8.66 -11.81
C ALA A 16 -1.86 -7.87 -11.37
N TYR A 17 -1.95 -7.12 -10.27
CA TYR A 17 -0.85 -6.35 -9.72
C TYR A 17 -0.26 -7.03 -8.47
N ARG A 18 1.07 -7.00 -8.37
CA ARG A 18 1.79 -7.63 -7.25
C ARG A 18 1.45 -6.98 -5.91
N MET A 19 1.51 -7.79 -4.85
CA MET A 19 1.58 -7.26 -3.49
C MET A 19 2.98 -6.66 -3.22
N MET A 20 3.05 -5.71 -2.30
CA MET A 20 4.31 -5.19 -1.78
C MET A 20 5.10 -6.29 -1.06
N THR A 21 6.43 -6.20 -1.11
CA THR A 21 7.28 -7.04 -0.25
C THR A 21 7.09 -6.63 1.21
N ASP A 22 7.52 -7.47 2.15
CA ASP A 22 7.35 -7.17 3.58
C ASP A 22 8.07 -5.88 4.00
N GLU A 23 9.22 -5.56 3.40
CA GLU A 23 9.94 -4.30 3.64
C GLU A 23 9.18 -3.07 3.11
N GLU A 24 8.65 -3.16 1.88
CA GLU A 24 7.84 -2.10 1.28
C GLU A 24 6.55 -1.88 2.07
N LEU A 25 5.94 -2.98 2.52
CA LEU A 25 4.72 -2.98 3.31
C LEU A 25 4.97 -2.43 4.73
N GLY A 26 6.10 -2.78 5.36
CA GLY A 26 6.51 -2.22 6.64
C GLY A 26 6.73 -0.71 6.57
N SER A 27 7.33 -0.23 5.48
CA SER A 27 7.47 1.22 5.24
C SER A 27 6.12 1.91 5.05
N LEU A 28 5.18 1.27 4.34
CA LEU A 28 3.82 1.77 4.18
C LEU A 28 3.05 1.77 5.51
N ALA A 29 3.21 0.71 6.32
CA ALA A 29 2.61 0.58 7.64
C ALA A 29 3.12 1.69 8.58
N ALA A 30 4.44 1.93 8.66
CA ALA A 30 5.00 3.04 9.43
C ALA A 30 4.40 4.39 8.99
N SER A 31 4.34 4.64 7.67
CA SER A 31 3.71 5.86 7.15
C SER A 31 2.23 5.99 7.53
N ILE A 32 1.47 4.90 7.57
CA ILE A 32 0.05 4.89 7.96
C ILE A 32 -0.09 5.07 9.48
N ALA A 33 0.81 4.52 10.29
CA ALA A 33 0.81 4.73 11.73
C ALA A 33 1.06 6.21 12.08
N ASP A 34 2.00 6.85 11.39
CA ASP A 34 2.38 8.25 11.65
C ASP A 34 1.35 9.26 11.11
N ASN A 35 0.72 8.95 9.96
CA ASN A 35 -0.09 9.92 9.22
C ASN A 35 -1.57 9.54 9.08
N GLY A 36 -1.94 8.34 9.55
CA GLY A 36 -3.22 7.72 9.20
C GLY A 36 -3.31 7.26 7.74
N LEU A 37 -4.45 6.66 7.40
CA LEU A 37 -4.78 6.29 6.03
C LEU A 37 -5.22 7.53 5.23
N ARG A 38 -4.32 8.02 4.36
CA ARG A 38 -4.60 9.18 3.48
C ARG A 38 -5.55 8.83 2.34
N ASP A 39 -5.20 7.80 1.56
CA ASP A 39 -6.00 7.31 0.45
C ASP A 39 -6.91 6.15 0.88
N PRO A 40 -8.23 6.22 0.62
CA PRO A 40 -9.13 5.13 0.98
C PRO A 40 -8.83 3.86 0.18
N ILE A 41 -9.36 2.75 0.69
CA ILE A 41 -9.44 1.47 -0.02
C ILE A 41 -10.72 1.52 -0.85
N ILE A 42 -10.61 1.29 -2.15
CA ILE A 42 -11.77 1.38 -3.04
C ILE A 42 -12.36 0.00 -3.24
N LEU A 43 -13.66 -0.08 -2.99
CA LEU A 43 -14.50 -1.22 -3.29
C LEU A 43 -15.27 -0.93 -4.58
N GLY A 44 -15.18 -1.82 -5.56
CA GLY A 44 -15.96 -1.73 -6.79
C GLY A 44 -17.12 -2.71 -6.76
N LYS A 45 -18.25 -2.28 -7.30
CA LYS A 45 -19.37 -3.15 -7.66
C LYS A 45 -19.96 -2.73 -9.00
N VAL A 46 -20.45 -3.69 -9.77
CA VAL A 46 -21.16 -3.41 -11.03
C VAL A 46 -22.61 -3.00 -10.73
N LYS A 47 -23.12 -1.98 -11.43
CA LYS A 47 -24.50 -1.51 -11.30
C LYS A 47 -25.48 -2.64 -11.62
N GLY A 48 -26.49 -2.79 -10.78
CA GLY A 48 -27.47 -3.87 -10.91
C GLY A 48 -26.95 -5.26 -10.55
N SER A 49 -25.68 -5.42 -10.18
CA SER A 49 -25.17 -6.69 -9.66
C SER A 49 -25.66 -6.93 -8.23
N THR A 50 -26.01 -8.19 -7.94
CA THR A 50 -26.32 -8.65 -6.59
C THR A 50 -25.07 -9.03 -5.78
N GLU A 51 -23.90 -8.93 -6.40
CA GLU A 51 -22.63 -9.25 -5.75
C GLU A 51 -22.21 -8.17 -4.76
N GLN A 52 -21.47 -8.59 -3.73
CA GLN A 52 -20.92 -7.67 -2.74
C GLN A 52 -19.76 -6.87 -3.36
N PRO A 53 -19.56 -5.60 -2.95
CA PRO A 53 -18.40 -4.83 -3.37
C PRO A 53 -17.09 -5.54 -3.05
N ALA A 54 -16.16 -5.54 -3.99
CA ALA A 54 -14.85 -6.15 -3.84
C ALA A 54 -13.74 -5.09 -3.94
N ILE A 55 -12.61 -5.31 -3.27
CA ILE A 55 -11.45 -4.41 -3.34
C ILE A 55 -10.94 -4.37 -4.78
N VAL A 56 -11.07 -3.21 -5.41
CA VAL A 56 -10.50 -2.90 -6.73
C VAL A 56 -9.23 -2.06 -6.60
N ASP A 57 -9.05 -1.34 -5.50
CA ASP A 57 -7.81 -0.65 -5.20
C ASP A 57 -7.48 -0.58 -3.70
N GLY A 58 -6.18 -0.67 -3.38
CA GLY A 58 -5.69 -0.46 -2.02
C GLY A 58 -5.38 -1.73 -1.24
N ARG A 59 -5.21 -2.89 -1.89
CA ARG A 59 -4.84 -4.17 -1.25
C ARG A 59 -3.67 -4.07 -0.26
N ASN A 60 -2.62 -3.32 -0.63
CA ASN A 60 -1.47 -3.10 0.27
C ASN A 60 -1.82 -2.17 1.44
N ARG A 61 -2.71 -1.19 1.25
CA ARG A 61 -3.16 -0.29 2.33
C ARG A 61 -4.05 -1.02 3.32
N ASP A 62 -4.94 -1.89 2.83
CA ASP A 62 -5.75 -2.78 3.67
C ASP A 62 -4.87 -3.66 4.56
N LYS A 63 -3.90 -4.36 3.96
CA LYS A 63 -2.94 -5.17 4.72
C LYS A 63 -2.13 -4.34 5.72
N ALA A 64 -1.66 -3.16 5.34
CA ALA A 64 -0.88 -2.28 6.23
C ALA A 64 -1.72 -1.68 7.37
N CYS A 65 -3.01 -1.38 7.15
CA CYS A 65 -3.94 -1.00 8.21
C CYS A 65 -4.09 -2.13 9.23
N GLY A 66 -4.22 -3.38 8.77
CA GLY A 66 -4.24 -4.55 9.64
C GLY A 66 -2.97 -4.72 10.49
N MET A 67 -1.79 -4.35 9.96
CA MET A 67 -0.52 -4.41 10.69
C MET A 67 -0.39 -3.33 11.78
N THR A 68 -1.04 -2.19 11.60
CA THR A 68 -0.89 -1.02 12.49
C THR A 68 -2.05 -0.85 13.47
N GLY A 69 -3.17 -1.53 13.23
CA GLY A 69 -4.42 -1.33 13.97
C GLY A 69 -5.17 -0.05 13.58
N VAL A 70 -4.66 0.73 12.61
CA VAL A 70 -5.36 1.88 12.06
C VAL A 70 -6.60 1.39 11.32
N GLN A 71 -7.75 1.99 11.62
CA GLN A 71 -9.01 1.59 11.00
C GLN A 71 -9.02 1.95 9.50
N PRO A 72 -9.22 0.96 8.59
CA PRO A 72 -9.30 1.23 7.17
C PRO A 72 -10.54 2.05 6.83
N ARG A 73 -10.39 3.02 5.91
CA ARG A 73 -11.50 3.76 5.30
C ARG A 73 -11.81 3.15 3.94
N PHE A 74 -13.04 2.69 3.76
CA PHE A 74 -13.53 2.14 2.51
C PHE A 74 -14.43 3.13 1.79
N GLU A 75 -14.32 3.17 0.46
CA GLU A 75 -15.20 3.94 -0.42
C GLU A 75 -15.72 3.00 -1.52
N VAL A 76 -17.04 2.97 -1.70
CA VAL A 76 -17.69 2.13 -2.70
C VAL A 76 -17.94 2.95 -3.96
N ILE A 77 -17.47 2.45 -5.09
CA ILE A 77 -17.73 3.02 -6.42
C ILE A 77 -18.57 2.03 -7.21
N GLU A 78 -19.64 2.56 -7.81
CA GLU A 78 -20.49 1.83 -8.76
C GLU A 78 -19.94 2.00 -10.18
N PHE A 79 -19.70 0.88 -10.84
CA PHE A 79 -19.23 0.82 -12.22
C PHE A 79 -20.34 0.33 -13.15
N GLU A 80 -20.37 0.81 -14.39
CA GLU A 80 -21.36 0.36 -15.38
C GLU A 80 -21.22 -1.14 -15.68
N ASP A 81 -19.98 -1.61 -15.78
CA ASP A 81 -19.65 -2.99 -16.10
C ASP A 81 -18.26 -3.39 -15.56
N GLU A 82 -17.92 -4.65 -15.80
CA GLU A 82 -16.63 -5.24 -15.46
C GLU A 82 -15.44 -4.59 -16.19
N ASP A 83 -15.63 -4.08 -17.41
CA ASP A 83 -14.56 -3.45 -18.19
C ASP A 83 -14.19 -2.08 -17.62
N ALA A 84 -15.18 -1.33 -17.13
CA ALA A 84 -14.96 -0.08 -16.40
C ALA A 84 -14.15 -0.32 -15.12
N ILE A 85 -14.38 -1.43 -14.40
CA ILE A 85 -13.55 -1.83 -13.26
C ILE A 85 -12.11 -2.08 -13.72
N ARG A 86 -11.90 -2.87 -14.79
CA ARG A 86 -10.56 -3.18 -15.31
C ARG A 86 -9.80 -1.91 -15.71
N ALA A 87 -10.46 -1.01 -16.43
CA ALA A 87 -9.90 0.28 -16.83
C ALA A 87 -9.49 1.13 -15.61
N PHE A 88 -10.36 1.20 -14.59
CA PHE A 88 -10.05 1.91 -13.33
C PHE A 88 -8.82 1.35 -12.62
N VAL A 89 -8.73 0.02 -12.48
CA VAL A 89 -7.58 -0.62 -11.83
C VAL A 89 -6.30 -0.37 -12.62
N LYS A 90 -6.36 -0.45 -13.95
CA LYS A 90 -5.22 -0.20 -14.84
C LYS A 90 -4.68 1.23 -14.66
N ASP A 91 -5.53 2.23 -14.87
CA ASP A 91 -5.12 3.64 -14.84
C ASP A 91 -4.54 4.03 -13.49
N ARG A 92 -5.14 3.54 -12.40
CA ARG A 92 -4.65 3.87 -11.06
C ARG A 92 -3.33 3.19 -10.75
N SER A 93 -3.11 1.99 -11.26
CA SER A 93 -1.85 1.26 -11.07
C SER A 93 -0.72 1.90 -11.87
N GLU A 94 -0.97 2.30 -13.12
CA GLU A 94 -0.01 3.04 -13.95
C GLU A 94 0.40 4.38 -13.31
N ARG A 95 -0.54 5.12 -12.73
CA ARG A 95 -0.22 6.37 -12.01
C ARG A 95 0.64 6.18 -10.75
N ARG A 96 0.73 4.96 -10.22
CA ARG A 96 1.51 4.62 -9.02
C ARG A 96 2.74 3.78 -9.30
N ASP A 97 2.98 3.41 -10.55
CA ASP A 97 4.19 2.70 -10.95
C ASP A 97 5.35 3.69 -11.02
N ILE A 98 5.70 4.24 -9.86
CA ILE A 98 6.92 5.01 -9.67
C ILE A 98 8.00 4.01 -9.27
N SER A 99 9.04 3.92 -10.10
CA SER A 99 10.17 3.02 -9.82
C SER A 99 10.81 3.37 -8.48
N LYS A 100 11.48 2.40 -7.84
CA LYS A 100 12.19 2.62 -6.56
C LYS A 100 13.15 3.82 -6.61
N GLY A 101 13.82 4.02 -7.76
CA GLY A 101 14.71 5.17 -7.99
C GLY A 101 13.97 6.50 -8.03
N GLN A 102 12.82 6.57 -8.74
CA GLN A 102 11.98 7.77 -8.76
C GLN A 102 11.37 8.07 -7.38
N ARG A 103 11.00 7.04 -6.61
CA ARG A 103 10.50 7.20 -5.23
C ARG A 103 11.60 7.70 -4.29
N ALA A 104 12.81 7.17 -4.38
CA ALA A 104 13.96 7.62 -3.59
C ALA A 104 14.36 9.06 -3.93
N MET A 105 14.40 9.42 -5.22
CA MET A 105 14.62 10.79 -5.68
C MET A 105 13.55 11.75 -5.16
N GLY A 106 12.27 11.39 -5.27
CA GLY A 106 11.17 12.18 -4.73
C GLY A 106 11.29 12.38 -3.21
N HIS A 107 11.65 11.33 -2.47
CA HIS A 107 11.89 11.43 -1.04
C HIS A 107 13.09 12.35 -0.72
N ALA A 108 14.20 12.24 -1.44
CA ALA A 108 15.37 13.10 -1.25
C ALA A 108 15.05 14.58 -1.54
N LEU A 109 14.20 14.86 -2.54
CA LEU A 109 13.73 16.21 -2.84
C LEU A 109 12.79 16.78 -1.76
N LEU A 110 11.91 15.95 -1.20
CA LEU A 110 10.98 16.36 -0.14
C LEU A 110 11.65 16.50 1.23
N PHE A 111 12.71 15.73 1.48
CA PHE A 111 13.44 15.67 2.75
C PHE A 111 14.96 15.76 2.52
N PRO A 112 15.48 16.92 2.06
CA PRO A 112 16.90 17.09 1.73
C PRO A 112 17.84 16.86 2.92
N ASP A 113 17.36 17.10 4.14
CA ASP A 113 18.14 16.95 5.38
C ASP A 113 18.11 15.55 6.00
N ALA A 114 17.41 14.58 5.39
CA ALA A 114 17.31 13.21 5.93
C ALA A 114 18.64 12.42 5.89
N GLN A 115 19.71 12.99 5.33
CA GLN A 115 21.06 12.43 5.38
C GLN A 115 21.78 12.80 6.68
N LYS A 116 21.34 12.25 7.82
CA LYS A 116 22.20 12.13 9.01
C LYS A 116 21.68 11.01 9.93
N GLY A 117 22.01 9.76 9.59
CA GLY A 117 21.64 8.66 10.47
C GLY A 117 21.84 7.24 9.96
N ARG A 118 23.01 6.93 9.39
CA ARG A 118 23.51 5.54 9.34
C ARG A 118 25.02 5.50 9.06
N GLN A 119 25.80 6.12 9.95
CA GLN A 119 27.23 5.82 10.08
C GLN A 119 27.39 4.59 10.98
N GLY A 120 28.22 3.64 10.55
CA GLY A 120 28.95 2.74 11.44
C GLY A 120 28.37 1.33 11.62
N GLN A 121 28.54 0.44 10.63
CA GLN A 121 29.02 -0.91 10.99
C GLN A 121 30.55 -0.91 10.86
N GLU A 122 31.22 -0.33 11.86
CA GLU A 122 32.59 -0.72 12.19
C GLU A 122 32.52 -2.15 12.77
N LYS A 123 32.94 -3.15 12.00
CA LYS A 123 33.40 -4.39 12.58
C LYS A 123 34.85 -4.17 13.01
N GLY A 124 35.03 -4.02 14.32
CA GLY A 124 36.29 -3.72 14.96
C GLY A 124 37.41 -4.71 14.61
N ALA A 125 38.59 -4.14 14.39
CA ALA A 125 39.86 -4.85 14.42
C ALA A 125 40.21 -5.20 15.88
N GLY A 126 40.52 -6.47 16.13
CA GLY A 126 41.08 -6.99 17.38
C GLY A 126 42.38 -7.74 17.10
N ASN A 127 43.48 -7.01 17.17
CA ASN A 127 44.88 -7.37 16.94
C ASN A 127 45.42 -8.52 17.81
N ARG A 128 46.33 -9.35 17.26
CA ARG A 128 47.57 -9.74 17.97
C ARG A 128 48.67 -10.19 17.00
N ARG A 129 49.65 -9.29 16.79
CA ARG A 129 51.05 -9.66 16.48
C ARG A 129 51.67 -10.29 17.73
N VAL A 130 52.42 -11.39 17.56
CA VAL A 130 53.84 -11.57 17.90
C VAL A 130 54.36 -12.79 17.16
#